data_AF-A0A0U3BML0-F1
#
_entry.id   AF-A0A0U3BML0-F1
#
_cell.length_a   1.000
_cell.length_b   1.000
_cell.length_c   1.000
_cell.angle_alpha   90.00
_cell.angle_beta   90.00
_cell.angle_gamma   90.00
#
_symmetry.space_group_name_H-M   'P 1'
#
loop_
_entity.id
_entity.type
_entity.pdbx_description
1 polymer ?
#
loop_
_entity_poly.entity_id
_entity_poly.type
_entity_poly.pdbx_seq_one_letter_code
_entity_poly.pdbx_strand_id
1 'polypeptide(L)'
;MKKICIFGSCVSRDIIEYDMKNNFELIDYYARSSFASLASSAMIEQSVLDNIQSSFQKRMVLRDMDKSFIRKLKKMILIVY
;
A
#
# COMPACT_ATOMS: atom_id res chain seq x y z
N MET A 1 10.74 14.08 11.50
CA MET A 1 9.91 13.58 10.38
C MET A 1 9.20 12.30 10.84
N LYS A 2 7.87 12.26 10.75
CA LYS A 2 7.05 11.12 11.17
C LYS A 2 6.83 10.18 10.00
N LYS A 3 7.07 8.89 10.22
CA LYS A 3 6.92 7.84 9.22
C LYS A 3 5.46 7.40 9.12
N ILE A 4 4.89 7.49 7.92
CA ILE A 4 3.51 7.10 7.63
C ILE A 4 3.48 5.95 6.63
N CYS A 5 2.58 5.00 6.87
CA CYS A 5 2.13 4.05 5.87
C CYS A 5 0.62 4.19 5.68
N ILE A 6 0.19 4.16 4.43
CA ILE A 6 -1.22 4.24 4.05
C ILE A 6 -1.67 2.86 3.59
N PHE A 7 -2.76 2.37 4.18
CA PHE A 7 -3.37 1.11 3.82
C PHE A 7 -4.83 1.31 3.41
N GLY A 8 -5.21 0.77 2.25
CA GLY A 8 -6.58 0.75 1.72
C GLY A 8 -7.06 2.05 1.08
N SER A 9 -6.65 3.20 1.61
CA SER A 9 -7.15 4.52 1.19
C SER A 9 -6.35 5.13 0.04
N CYS A 10 -7.04 5.49 -1.05
CA CYS A 10 -6.44 6.28 -2.14
C CYS A 10 -6.49 7.79 -1.89
N VAL A 11 -7.39 8.26 -1.03
CA VAL A 11 -7.61 9.70 -0.77
C VAL A 11 -6.62 10.23 0.25
N SER A 12 -6.23 9.42 1.23
CA SER A 12 -5.31 9.85 2.30
C SER A 12 -3.90 10.16 1.78
N ARG A 13 -3.53 9.67 0.59
CA ARG A 13 -2.26 9.99 -0.06
C ARG A 13 -2.19 11.48 -0.42
N ASP A 14 -3.29 12.04 -0.92
CA ASP A 14 -3.31 13.41 -1.45
C ASP A 14 -3.00 14.44 -0.36
N ILE A 15 -3.41 14.16 0.88
CA ILE A 15 -3.11 15.00 2.04
C ILE A 15 -1.59 15.14 2.27
N ILE A 16 -0.80 14.10 1.96
CA ILE A 16 0.65 14.12 2.14
C ILE A 16 1.32 15.04 1.11
N GLU A 17 0.75 15.16 -0.10
CA GLU A 17 1.28 16.07 -1.15
C GLU A 17 1.18 17.55 -0.72
N TYR A 18 0.34 17.88 0.26
CA TYR A 18 0.19 19.24 0.82
C TYR A 18 1.03 19.49 2.09
N ASP A 19 1.88 18.56 2.51
CA ASP A 19 2.77 18.76 3.67
C ASP A 19 3.97 19.65 3.34
N MET A 20 3.72 20.95 3.20
CA MET A 20 4.71 21.98 2.86
C MET A 20 5.90 22.06 3.83
N LYS A 21 5.74 21.53 5.05
CA LYS A 21 6.76 21.55 6.10
C LYS A 21 7.56 20.24 6.19
N ASN A 22 7.27 19.25 5.33
CA ASN A 22 7.91 17.93 5.33
C ASN A 22 7.93 17.29 6.73
N ASN A 23 6.83 17.42 7.48
CA ASN A 23 6.66 16.76 8.76
C ASN A 23 6.51 15.25 8.62
N PHE A 24 6.06 14.78 7.46
CA PHE A 24 5.71 13.40 7.17
C PHE A 24 6.57 12.80 6.05
N GLU A 25 6.86 11.51 6.20
CA GLU A 25 7.54 10.69 5.20
C GLU A 25 6.62 9.50 4.88
N LEU A 26 6.15 9.43 3.64
CA LEU A 26 5.35 8.29 3.17
C LEU A 26 6.29 7.11 2.89
N ILE A 27 6.35 6.18 3.84
CA ILE A 27 7.21 4.98 3.77
C ILE A 27 6.61 3.94 2.84
N ASP A 28 5.29 3.76 2.88
CA ASP A 28 4.64 2.79 2.04
C ASP A 28 3.16 3.10 1.78
N TYR A 29 2.64 2.57 0.68
CA TYR A 29 1.27 2.79 0.24
C TYR A 29 0.68 1.52 -0.39
N TYR A 30 -0.44 1.06 0.17
CA TYR A 30 -1.19 -0.11 -0.28
C TYR A 30 -2.58 0.34 -0.75
N ALA A 31 -2.73 0.57 -2.05
CA ALA A 31 -3.99 1.03 -2.62
C ALA A 31 -5.05 -0.09 -2.63
N ARG A 32 -6.30 0.24 -2.32
CA ARG A 32 -7.50 -0.60 -2.58
C ARG A 32 -7.51 -1.98 -1.90
N SER A 33 -6.64 -2.24 -0.91
CA SER A 33 -6.67 -3.47 -0.10
C SER A 33 -7.52 -3.31 1.15
N SER A 34 -8.38 -4.29 1.45
CA SER A 34 -9.17 -4.35 2.68
C SER A 34 -8.53 -5.28 3.71
N PHE A 35 -8.93 -5.18 4.98
CA PHE A 35 -8.50 -6.16 5.99
C PHE A 35 -9.00 -7.58 5.71
N ALA A 36 -10.20 -7.72 5.13
CA ALA A 36 -10.72 -9.02 4.71
C ALA A 36 -9.81 -9.64 3.63
N SER A 37 -9.37 -8.82 2.67
CA SER A 37 -8.39 -9.24 1.66
C SER A 37 -7.08 -9.71 2.31
N LEU A 38 -6.56 -8.99 3.31
CA LEU A 38 -5.34 -9.38 4.04
C LEU A 38 -5.43 -10.69 4.82
N ALA A 39 -6.64 -11.07 5.26
CA ALA A 39 -6.86 -12.28 6.03
C ALA A 39 -6.92 -13.55 5.16
N SER A 40 -6.97 -13.41 3.83
CA SER A 40 -6.98 -14.56 2.93
C SER A 40 -5.57 -15.12 2.68
N SER A 41 -5.51 -16.34 2.14
CA SER A 41 -4.26 -16.89 1.63
C SER A 41 -3.73 -16.06 0.46
N ALA A 42 -2.40 -16.02 0.33
CA ALA A 42 -1.75 -15.43 -0.82
C ALA A 42 -2.01 -16.27 -2.08
N MET A 43 -2.22 -15.59 -3.21
CA MET A 43 -2.43 -16.21 -4.52
C MET A 43 -1.83 -15.28 -5.57
N ILE A 44 -0.69 -15.68 -6.14
CA ILE A 44 0.05 -14.88 -7.11
C ILE A 44 -0.20 -15.45 -8.50
N GLU A 45 -0.84 -14.64 -9.35
CA GLU A 45 -1.09 -14.97 -10.75
C GLU A 45 -0.11 -14.21 -11.65
N GLN A 46 1.01 -14.86 -12.00
CA GLN A 46 2.08 -14.21 -12.75
C GLN A 46 1.63 -13.73 -14.13
N SER A 47 0.73 -14.48 -14.78
CA SER A 47 0.15 -14.10 -16.08
C SER A 47 -0.60 -12.78 -16.02
N VAL A 48 -1.32 -12.50 -14.93
CA VAL A 48 -1.99 -11.21 -14.72
C VAL A 48 -0.96 -10.11 -14.55
N LEU A 49 0.07 -10.36 -13.73
CA LEU A 49 1.13 -9.37 -13.48
C LEU A 49 1.85 -9.01 -14.78
N ASP A 50 2.24 -9.97 -15.60
CA ASP A 50 3.02 -9.73 -16.82
C ASP A 50 2.29 -8.84 -17.83
N ASN A 51 0.96 -8.84 -17.81
CA ASN A 51 0.13 -8.00 -18.67
C ASN A 51 -0.03 -6.55 -18.16
N ILE A 52 0.41 -6.23 -16.93
CA ILE A 52 0.32 -4.88 -16.38
C ILE A 52 1.59 -4.07 -16.75
N GLN A 53 1.41 -3.07 -17.61
CA GLN A 53 2.48 -2.19 -18.08
C GLN A 53 2.95 -1.19 -17.00
N SER A 54 2.00 -0.63 -16.24
CA SER A 54 2.33 0.36 -15.21
C SER A 54 3.05 -0.32 -14.04
N SER A 55 4.29 0.09 -13.78
CA SER A 55 5.06 -0.42 -12.64
C SER A 55 4.35 -0.16 -11.31
N PHE A 56 3.64 0.97 -11.20
CA PHE A 56 2.84 1.30 -10.02
C PHE A 56 1.66 0.34 -9.86
N GLN A 57 0.84 0.16 -10.90
CA GLN A 57 -0.31 -0.75 -10.85
C GLN A 57 0.13 -2.20 -10.59
N LYS A 58 1.20 -2.66 -11.26
CA LYS A 58 1.79 -3.99 -11.06
C LYS A 58 2.18 -4.22 -9.60
N ARG A 59 2.82 -3.22 -8.96
CA ARG A 59 3.16 -3.30 -7.53
C ARG A 59 1.92 -3.36 -6.63
N MET A 60 0.86 -2.61 -6.93
CA MET A 60 -0.37 -2.65 -6.13
C MET A 60 -1.05 -4.02 -6.21
N VAL A 61 -1.19 -4.56 -7.42
CA VAL A 61 -1.80 -5.90 -7.63
C VAL A 61 -0.96 -6.99 -6.96
N LEU A 62 0.37 -6.96 -7.13
CA LEU A 62 1.25 -7.92 -6.46
C LEU A 62 1.13 -7.88 -4.94
N ARG A 63 1.04 -6.68 -4.35
CA ARG A 63 0.89 -6.53 -2.89
C ARG A 63 -0.46 -7.02 -2.38
N ASP A 64 -1.52 -6.84 -3.15
CA ASP A 64 -2.79 -7.45 -2.80
C ASP A 64 -2.70 -8.98 -2.97
N MET A 65 -2.05 -9.52 -4.00
CA MET A 65 -1.89 -10.98 -4.19
C MET A 65 -1.00 -11.66 -3.13
N ASP A 66 0.10 -11.02 -2.71
CA ASP A 66 1.12 -11.61 -1.83
C ASP A 66 0.77 -11.58 -0.33
N LYS A 67 -0.25 -10.78 0.03
CA LYS A 67 -0.74 -10.57 1.41
C LYS A 67 0.38 -10.30 2.42
N SER A 68 1.42 -9.60 2.01
CA SER A 68 2.66 -9.41 2.78
C SER A 68 2.63 -8.20 3.70
N PHE A 69 1.57 -7.38 3.65
CA PHE A 69 1.44 -6.15 4.42
C PHE A 69 1.74 -6.35 5.91
N ILE A 70 1.05 -7.29 6.56
CA ILE A 70 1.22 -7.54 8.01
C ILE A 70 2.67 -7.94 8.34
N ARG A 71 3.31 -8.73 7.48
CA ARG A 71 4.72 -9.15 7.66
C ARG A 71 5.69 -7.97 7.49
N LYS A 72 5.34 -6.99 6.66
CA LYS A 72 6.18 -5.83 6.33
C LYS A 72 5.91 -4.62 7.22
N LEU A 73 4.85 -4.64 8.03
CA LEU A 73 4.48 -3.55 8.92
C LEU A 73 5.56 -3.38 10.01
N LYS A 74 6.28 -2.26 9.97
CA LYS A 74 7.25 -1.84 11.01
C LYS A 74 6.60 -0.81 11.95
N LYS A 75 7.27 -0.43 13.05
CA LYS A 75 6.85 0.69 13.91
C LYS A 75 6.72 1.98 13.08
N MET A 76 5.50 2.33 12.70
CA MET A 76 5.15 3.55 11.98
C MET A 76 3.68 3.90 12.22
N ILE A 77 3.27 5.11 11.85
CA ILE A 77 1.87 5.52 11.92
C ILE A 77 1.14 4.89 10.74
N LEU A 78 0.12 4.09 11.04
CA LEU A 78 -0.75 3.47 10.05
C LEU A 78 -2.01 4.32 9.88
N ILE A 79 -2.28 4.75 8.65
CA ILE A 79 -3.55 5.39 8.28
C ILE A 79 -4.40 4.35 7.57
N VAL A 80 -5.57 4.08 8.15
CA VAL A 80 -6.59 3.17 7.61
C VAL A 80 -7.88 3.98 7.43
N TYR A 81 -8.51 3.85 6.27
CA TYR A 81 -9.83 4.42 5.97
C TYR A 81 -10.62 3.43 5.13
#